data_AF-A0A6G7Y2Z9-F1
#
_entry.id   AF-A0A6G7Y2Z9-F1
#
_cell.length_a   1.000
_cell.length_b   1.000
_cell.length_c   1.000
_cell.angle_alpha   90.00
_cell.angle_beta   90.00
_cell.angle_gamma   90.00
#
_symmetry.space_group_name_H-M   'P 1'
#
loop_
_entity.id
_entity.type
_entity.pdbx_description
1 polymer ?
#
loop_
_entity_poly.entity_id
_entity_poly.type
_entity_poly.pdbx_seq_one_letter_code
_entity_poly.pdbx_strand_id
1 'polypeptide(L)'
;MSPSVPVPHSRPRVGVRLDAAGGPLVRRWLLQLGADPVDAAAPGADGLPLAPQHDGVRREDVAAFVHGLRGIERRRAERFDDHGSEQSWPRGSY
;
A
#
# COMPACT_ATOMS: atom_id res chain seq x y z
N MET A 1 -21.07 7.69 -20.61
CA MET A 1 -19.65 7.98 -20.33
C MET A 1 -19.51 8.06 -18.82
N SER A 2 -19.14 6.96 -18.16
CA SER A 2 -18.85 6.98 -16.73
C SER A 2 -17.55 7.76 -16.51
N PRO A 3 -17.47 8.69 -15.54
CA PRO A 3 -16.20 9.30 -15.20
C PRO A 3 -15.31 8.18 -14.65
N SER A 4 -14.22 7.90 -15.36
CA SER A 4 -13.14 7.08 -14.83
C SER A 4 -12.59 7.83 -13.63
N VAL A 5 -13.00 7.42 -12.42
CA VAL A 5 -12.45 7.99 -11.19
C VAL A 5 -10.95 7.73 -11.27
N PRO A 6 -10.08 8.75 -11.29
CA PRO A 6 -8.65 8.50 -11.23
C PRO A 6 -8.43 7.80 -9.90
N VAL A 7 -8.18 6.49 -9.93
CA VAL A 7 -7.69 5.77 -8.76
C VAL A 7 -6.44 6.52 -8.35
N PRO A 8 -6.43 7.22 -7.19
CA PRO A 8 -5.21 7.83 -6.74
C PRO A 8 -4.24 6.67 -6.56
N HIS A 9 -3.11 6.71 -7.26
CA HIS A 9 -1.96 5.86 -6.92
C HIS A 9 -1.43 6.35 -5.57
N SER A 10 -2.23 6.14 -4.52
CA SER A 10 -1.89 6.46 -3.15
C SER A 10 -0.68 5.62 -2.82
N ARG A 11 0.42 6.31 -2.50
CA ARG A 11 1.63 5.65 -2.03
C ARG A 11 1.27 4.92 -0.74
N PRO A 12 1.70 3.66 -0.55
CA PRO A 12 1.43 2.95 0.69
C PRO A 12 2.07 3.73 1.84
N ARG A 13 1.26 4.07 2.86
CA ARG A 13 1.74 4.72 4.07
C ARG A 13 2.41 3.69 4.96
N VAL A 14 3.64 3.97 5.38
CA VAL A 14 4.49 3.03 6.10
C VAL A 14 5.07 3.71 7.33
N GLY A 15 4.94 3.08 8.49
CA GLY A 15 5.58 3.57 9.71
C GLY A 15 7.10 3.36 9.69
N VAL A 16 7.88 4.35 10.13
CA VAL A 16 9.34 4.28 10.27
C VAL A 16 9.76 4.83 11.64
N ARG A 17 10.72 4.20 12.32
CA ARG A 17 11.23 4.65 13.62
C ARG A 17 12.45 5.52 13.38
N LEU A 18 12.27 6.83 13.34
CA LEU A 18 13.35 7.75 13.01
C LEU A 18 14.40 7.88 14.12
N ASP A 19 14.04 7.52 15.35
CA ASP A 19 14.94 7.48 16.51
C ASP A 19 15.88 6.26 16.49
N ALA A 20 15.51 5.20 15.77
CA ALA A 20 16.30 3.97 15.70
C ALA A 20 17.54 4.12 14.80
N ALA A 21 18.59 3.35 15.11
CA ALA A 21 19.78 3.27 14.27
C ALA A 21 19.41 2.85 12.85
N GLY A 22 19.75 3.67 11.85
CA GLY A 22 19.39 3.45 10.45
C GLY A 22 18.00 3.96 10.04
N GLY A 23 17.21 4.51 10.95
CA GLY A 23 15.88 5.11 10.65
C GLY A 23 15.89 6.11 9.48
N PRO A 24 16.81 7.10 9.45
CA PRO A 24 16.93 8.03 8.31
C PRO A 24 17.25 7.36 6.97
N LEU A 25 18.02 6.26 7.00
CA LEU A 25 18.39 5.50 5.81
C LEU A 25 17.17 4.72 5.28
N VAL A 26 16.44 4.04 6.15
CA VAL A 26 15.20 3.33 5.79
C VAL A 26 14.14 4.30 5.26
N ARG A 27 13.99 5.49 5.88
CA ARG A 27 13.12 6.56 5.36
C ARG A 27 13.47 6.94 3.91
N ARG A 28 14.76 7.10 3.60
CA ARG A 28 15.22 7.40 2.25
C ARG A 28 14.87 6.28 1.27
N TRP A 29 15.06 5.03 1.66
CA TRP A 29 14.71 3.89 0.80
C TRP A 29 13.21 3.82 0.53
N LEU A 30 12.36 4.02 1.55
CA LEU A 30 10.90 4.06 1.38
C LEU A 30 10.47 5.13 0.36
N LEU A 31 11.03 6.33 0.42
CA LEU A 31 10.76 7.39 -0.56
C LEU A 31 11.18 7.00 -1.98
N GLN A 32 12.37 6.40 -2.13
CA GLN A 32 12.86 5.93 -3.43
C GLN A 32 12.01 4.79 -4.01
N LEU A 33 11.41 3.96 -3.15
CA LEU A 33 10.51 2.87 -3.50
C LEU A 33 9.05 3.35 -3.69
N GLY A 34 8.82 4.66 -3.56
CA GLY A 34 7.52 5.30 -3.76
C GLY A 34 6.50 4.98 -2.66
N ALA A 35 6.95 4.66 -1.45
CA ALA A 35 6.12 4.61 -0.25
C ALA A 35 6.10 5.99 0.44
N ASP A 36 5.11 6.21 1.30
CA ASP A 36 4.98 7.42 2.12
C ASP A 36 5.40 7.11 3.58
N PRO A 37 6.64 7.44 3.99
CA PRO A 37 7.10 7.15 5.34
C PRO A 37 6.50 8.12 6.36
N VAL A 38 5.84 7.57 7.36
CA VAL A 38 5.28 8.27 8.52
C VAL A 38 6.12 7.92 9.73
N ASP A 39 6.53 8.92 10.51
CA ASP A 39 7.23 8.66 11.76
C ASP A 39 6.32 7.88 12.71
N ALA A 40 6.80 6.74 13.21
CA ALA A 40 6.05 5.87 14.12
C ALA A 40 5.72 6.56 15.45
N ALA A 41 6.45 7.62 15.83
CA ALA A 41 6.15 8.44 17.00
C ALA A 41 5.10 9.53 16.72
N ALA A 42 4.71 9.77 15.45
CA ALA A 42 3.75 10.81 15.10
C ALA A 42 2.31 10.39 15.42
N PRO A 43 1.45 11.33 15.84
CA PRO A 43 0.03 11.06 16.03
C PRO A 43 -0.62 10.58 14.72
N GLY A 44 -1.35 9.46 14.78
CA GLY A 44 -1.99 8.85 13.61
C GLY A 44 -1.10 7.88 12.82
N ALA A 45 0.07 7.51 13.36
CA ALA A 45 0.87 6.39 12.86
C ALA A 45 0.35 5.03 13.34
N ASP A 46 -0.59 5.01 14.30
CA ASP A 46 -1.20 3.81 14.83
C ASP A 46 -1.89 2.98 13.74
N GLY A 47 -1.54 1.69 13.69
CA GLY A 47 -2.06 0.76 12.70
C GLY A 47 -1.38 0.79 11.33
N LEU A 48 -0.38 1.66 11.11
CA LEU A 48 0.44 1.59 9.90
C LEU A 48 1.40 0.40 9.95
N PRO A 49 1.62 -0.28 8.81
CA PRO A 49 2.62 -1.34 8.74
C PRO A 49 4.01 -0.72 8.91
N LEU A 50 4.82 -1.30 9.81
CA LEU A 50 6.16 -0.80 10.13
C LEU A 50 7.21 -1.37 9.17
N ALA A 51 8.07 -0.49 8.64
CA ALA A 51 9.19 -0.92 7.82
C ALA A 51 10.22 -1.73 8.65
N PRO A 52 10.86 -2.76 8.06
CA PRO A 52 11.92 -3.51 8.72
C PRO A 52 13.10 -2.58 9.03
N GLN A 53 13.57 -2.61 10.28
CA GLN A 53 14.58 -1.71 10.85
C GLN A 53 15.47 -2.42 11.90
N HIS A 54 15.78 -3.69 11.69
CA HIS A 54 16.69 -4.43 12.56
C HIS A 54 18.16 -4.23 12.15
N ASP A 55 19.08 -4.65 13.01
CA ASP A 55 20.51 -4.66 12.68
C ASP A 55 20.76 -5.48 11.40
N GLY A 56 21.58 -4.96 10.50
CA GLY A 56 21.84 -5.58 9.20
C GLY A 56 20.71 -5.49 8.16
N VAL A 57 19.66 -4.69 8.38
CA VAL A 57 18.59 -4.48 7.37
C VAL A 57 19.16 -4.00 6.04
N ARG A 58 18.68 -4.59 4.94
CA ARG A 58 19.09 -4.24 3.58
C ARG A 58 17.96 -3.52 2.85
N ARG A 59 18.33 -2.76 1.82
CA ARG A 59 17.37 -2.07 0.94
C ARG A 59 16.41 -3.06 0.26
N GLU A 60 16.88 -4.27 -0.03
CA GLU A 60 16.09 -5.36 -0.62
C GLU A 60 14.94 -5.79 0.29
N ASP A 61 15.16 -5.87 1.60
CA ASP A 61 14.12 -6.22 2.58
C ASP A 61 13.00 -5.16 2.60
N VAL A 62 13.39 -3.89 2.58
CA VAL A 62 12.45 -2.76 2.51
C VAL A 62 11.71 -2.74 1.17
N ALA A 63 12.38 -3.08 0.06
CA ALA A 63 11.75 -3.19 -1.25
C ALA A 63 10.71 -4.31 -1.29
N ALA A 64 11.05 -5.50 -0.81
CA ALA A 64 10.13 -6.65 -0.74
C ALA A 64 8.89 -6.31 0.10
N PHE A 65 9.09 -5.63 1.23
CA PHE A 65 8.00 -5.14 2.08
C PHE A 65 7.07 -4.17 1.33
N VAL A 66 7.60 -3.13 0.67
CA VAL A 66 6.78 -2.16 -0.10
C VAL A 66 6.04 -2.84 -1.26
N HIS A 67 6.67 -3.77 -1.95
CA HIS A 67 6.03 -4.54 -3.00
C HIS A 67 4.89 -5.42 -2.47
N GLY A 68 5.06 -6.03 -1.30
CA GLY A 68 4.01 -6.78 -0.61
C GLY A 68 2.78 -5.93 -0.30
N LEU A 69 2.96 -4.70 0.20
CA LEU A 69 1.86 -3.78 0.48
C LEU A 69 1.05 -3.43 -0.77
N ARG A 70 1.74 -3.13 -1.88
CA ARG A 70 1.09 -2.85 -3.17
C ARG A 70 0.32 -4.06 -3.72
N GLY A 71 0.80 -5.27 -3.47
CA GLY A 71 0.13 -6.50 -3.87
C GLY A 71 -1.16 -6.76 -3.08
N ILE A 72 -1.17 -6.43 -1.78
CA ILE A 72 -2.37 -6.52 -0.92
C ILE A 72 -3.41 -5.48 -1.36
N GLU A 73 -2.99 -4.24 -1.63
CA GLU A 73 -3.88 -3.19 -2.13
C GLU A 73 -4.52 -3.57 -3.48
N ARG A 74 -3.75 -4.16 -4.40
CA ARG A 74 -4.30 -4.66 -5.68
C ARG A 74 -5.35 -5.75 -5.48
N ARG A 75 -5.12 -6.77 -4.64
CA ARG A 75 -6.15 -7.77 -4.34
C ARG A 75 -7.41 -7.17 -3.72
N ARG A 76 -7.26 -6.14 -2.89
CA ARG A 76 -8.41 -5.46 -2.28
C ARG A 76 -9.21 -4.66 -3.32
N ALA A 77 -8.53 -4.01 -4.26
CA ALA A 77 -9.16 -3.31 -5.37
C ALA A 77 -9.86 -4.27 -6.35
N GLU A 78 -9.21 -5.37 -6.74
CA GLU A 78 -9.79 -6.41 -7.60
C GLU A 78 -11.06 -7.03 -6.99
N ARG A 79 -11.13 -7.18 -5.66
CA ARG A 79 -12.33 -7.68 -4.97
C ARG A 79 -13.50 -6.69 -4.96
N PHE A 80 -13.22 -5.39 -5.15
CA PHE A 80 -14.25 -4.35 -5.17
C PHE A 80 -14.78 -4.09 -6.59
N ASP A 81 -14.02 -4.41 -7.63
CA ASP A 81 -14.44 -4.32 -9.04
C ASP A 81 -15.32 -5.50 -9.51
N ASP A 82 -15.44 -6.58 -8.73
CA ASP A 82 -16.23 -7.78 -9.07
C ASP A 82 -17.74 -7.67 -8.74
N HIS A 83 -18.28 -6.45 -8.63
CA HIS A 83 -19.71 -6.20 -8.41
C HIS A 83 -20.30 -5.30 -9.50
N GLY A 84 -20.21 -5.73 -10.76
CA GLY A 84 -20.74 -4.98 -11.90
C GLY A 84 -21.39 -5.79 -13.01
N SER A 85 -21.64 -7.09 -12.84
CA SER A 85 -22.23 -7.90 -13.92
C SER A 85 -23.03 -9.08 -13.39
N GLU A 86 -24.26 -8.85 -12.93
CA GLU A 86 -25.29 -9.90 -12.88
C GLU A 86 -26.69 -9.28 -12.72
N GLN A 87 -27.03 -8.28 -13.56
CA GLN A 87 -28.44 -8.02 -13.83
C GLN A 87 -28.91 -9.00 -14.89
N SER A 88 -29.38 -10.13 -14.35
CA SER A 88 -30.24 -11.14 -14.97
C SER A 88 -31.24 -10.50 -15.93
N TRP A 89 -31.13 -10.84 -17.23
CA TRP A 89 -32.25 -10.72 -18.16
C TRP A 89 -32.83 -12.12 -18.35
N PRO A 90 -34.10 -12.35 -17.97
CA PRO A 90 -34.70 -13.66 -18.12
C PRO A 90 -34.86 -13.98 -19.60
N ARG A 91 -34.43 -15.19 -19.98
CA ARG A 91 -34.81 -15.82 -21.25
C ARG A 91 -36.33 -15.90 -21.33
N GLY A 92 -36.93 -15.16 -22.26
CA GLY A 92 -38.36 -15.18 -22.55
C GLY A 92 -38.59 -15.40 -24.04
N SER A 93 -39.18 -16.54 -24.37
CA SER A 93 -39.60 -16.98 -25.71
C SER A 93 -40.59 -16.03 -26.38
N TYR A 94 -40.48 -15.87 -27.70
CA TYR A 94 -41.59 -16.00 -28.67
C TYR A 94 -41.03 -16.18 -30.09
#